data_AF-A9LIX1-F1
#
_entry.id   AF-A9LIX1-F1
#
_cell.length_a   1.000
_cell.length_b   1.000
_cell.length_c   1.000
_cell.angle_alpha   90.00
_cell.angle_beta   90.00
_cell.angle_gamma   90.00
#
_symmetry.space_group_name_H-M   'P 1'
#
loop_
_entity.id
_entity.type
_entity.pdbx_description
1 polymer ?
#
loop_
_entity_poly.entity_id
_entity_poly.type
_entity_poly.pdbx_seq_one_letter_code
_entity_poly.pdbx_strand_id
1 'polypeptide(L)' 'MPTIKQLIRNTRQPIRNVPKSPALRGCPQRRGTCTRGYVGLVQIMSWDKRKKTFSSINDPYRGIG' A
#
# COMPACT_ATOMS: atom_id res chain seq x y z
N MET A 1 2.80 -29.36 18.34
CA MET A 1 3.81 -28.59 19.10
C MET A 1 5.19 -29.06 18.64
N PRO A 2 6.07 -28.19 18.10
CA PRO A 2 7.39 -28.62 17.67
C PRO A 2 8.33 -28.86 18.86
N THR A 3 9.20 -29.85 18.74
CA THR A 3 10.21 -30.19 19.75
C THR A 3 11.47 -29.31 19.59
N ILE A 4 12.28 -29.19 20.65
CA ILE A 4 13.50 -28.36 20.63
C ILE A 4 14.46 -28.79 19.52
N LYS A 5 14.61 -30.11 19.28
CA LYS A 5 15.44 -30.65 18.18
C LYS A 5 14.96 -30.21 16.79
N GLN A 6 13.65 -30.00 16.61
CA GLN A 6 13.09 -29.48 15.36
C GLN A 6 13.39 -27.99 15.18
N LEU A 7 13.37 -27.20 16.27
CA LEU A 7 13.70 -25.77 16.23
C LEU A 7 15.20 -25.51 16.02
N ILE A 8 16.07 -26.41 16.50
CA ILE A 8 17.53 -26.33 16.26
C ILE A 8 17.85 -26.60 14.79
N ARG A 9 17.20 -27.60 14.18
CA ARG A 9 17.41 -27.94 12.75
C ARG A 9 16.74 -26.95 11.81
N ASN A 10 15.54 -26.50 12.16
CA ASN A 10 14.73 -25.55 11.41
C ASN A 10 14.34 -24.40 12.32
N THR A 11 15.15 -23.34 12.31
CA THR A 11 14.85 -22.13 13.07
C THR A 11 13.59 -21.47 12.50
N ARG A 12 12.75 -20.92 13.39
CA ARG A 12 11.55 -20.20 12.96
C ARG A 12 11.97 -18.94 12.22
N GLN A 13 11.53 -18.81 10.97
CA GLN A 13 11.72 -17.60 10.21
C GLN A 13 10.71 -16.54 10.68
N PRO A 14 11.14 -15.28 10.88
CA PRO A 14 10.22 -14.20 11.17
C PRO A 14 9.28 -13.97 9.99
N ILE A 15 7.99 -13.77 10.26
CA ILE A 15 7.01 -13.45 9.24
C ILE A 15 7.27 -12.01 8.76
N ARG A 16 7.55 -11.85 7.46
CA ARG A 16 7.71 -10.53 6.87
C ARG A 16 6.34 -9.87 6.71
N ASN A 17 6.09 -8.81 7.46
CA ASN A 17 4.86 -8.02 7.35
C ASN A 17 5.05 -6.92 6.30
N VAL A 18 4.32 -6.99 5.19
CA VAL A 18 4.24 -5.89 4.21
C VAL A 18 3.13 -4.93 4.64
N PRO A 19 3.41 -3.63 4.77
CA PRO A 19 2.38 -2.67 5.15
C PRO A 19 1.31 -2.57 4.06
N LYS A 20 0.03 -2.49 4.45
CA LYS A 20 -1.12 -2.36 3.53
C LYS A 20 -1.06 -1.08 2.67
N SER A 21 -0.28 -0.08 3.10
CA SER A 21 -0.14 1.21 2.44
C SER A 21 1.34 1.59 2.28
N PRO A 22 2.09 0.92 1.37
CA PRO A 22 3.53 1.16 1.19
C PRO A 22 3.83 2.59 0.73
N ALA A 23 2.90 3.21 0.02
CA ALA A 23 3.01 4.55 -0.51
C ALA A 23 3.17 5.63 0.57
N LEU A 24 2.66 5.39 1.79
CA LEU A 24 2.74 6.32 2.92
C LEU A 24 4.11 6.31 3.63
N ARG A 25 4.95 5.27 3.39
CA ARG A 25 6.26 5.06 4.05
C ARG A 25 6.29 5.44 5.54
N GLY A 26 5.25 5.07 6.30
CA GLY A 26 5.15 5.32 7.74
C GLY A 26 4.58 6.68 8.16
N CYS A 27 4.27 7.59 7.23
CA CYS A 27 3.59 8.85 7.54
C CYS A 27 2.07 8.65 7.67
N PRO A 28 1.36 9.33 8.59
CA PRO A 28 -0.09 9.23 8.71
C PRO A 28 -0.83 9.74 7.47
N GLN A 29 -0.26 10.72 6.76
CA GLN A 29 -0.78 11.24 5.50
C GLN A 29 0.40 11.71 4.62
N ARG A 30 0.30 11.55 3.30
CA ARG A 30 1.25 12.12 2.33
C ARG A 30 0.54 12.98 1.29
N ARG A 31 1.17 14.08 0.89
CA ARG A 31 0.69 14.94 -0.20
C ARG A 31 1.05 14.29 -1.54
N GLY A 32 0.09 14.24 -2.45
CA GLY A 32 0.29 13.81 -3.84
C GLY A 32 -0.37 14.79 -4.79
N THR A 33 0.11 14.84 -6.03
CA THR A 33 -0.51 15.62 -7.11
C THR A 33 -1.39 14.72 -7.97
N CYS A 34 -2.57 15.21 -8.36
CA CYS A 34 -3.45 14.47 -9.26
C CYS A 34 -2.86 14.50 -10.67
N THR A 35 -2.46 13.34 -11.21
CA THR A 35 -1.89 13.28 -12.56
C THR A 35 -2.93 13.13 -13.65
N ARG A 36 -4.15 12.68 -13.32
CA ARG A 36 -5.25 12.57 -14.27
C ARG A 36 -6.60 12.77 -13.59
N GLY A 37 -7.36 13.75 -14.07
CA GLY A 37 -8.74 13.98 -13.69
C GLY A 37 -9.68 13.31 -14.69
N TYR A 38 -10.45 12.33 -14.25
CA TYR A 38 -11.59 11.82 -15.01
C TYR A 38 -12.87 12.38 -14.39
N VAL A 39 -13.70 13.01 -15.20
CA VAL A 39 -15.05 13.40 -14.77
C VAL A 39 -15.97 12.19 -14.94
N GLY A 40 -16.37 11.60 -13.82
CA GLY A 40 -17.40 10.58 -13.82
C GLY A 40 -18.77 11.24 -13.86
N LEU A 41 -19.48 11.17 -14.97
CA LEU A 41 -20.91 11.50 -15.00
C LEU A 41 -21.66 10.38 -14.27
N VAL A 42 -22.10 10.64 -13.04
CA VAL A 42 -22.81 9.67 -12.19
C VAL A 42 -24.30 9.96 -12.26
N GLN A 43 -25.06 9.11 -12.96
CA GLN A 43 -26.51 9.06 -12.79
C GLN A 43 -26.81 8.58 -11.38
N ILE A 44 -27.53 9.40 -10.62
CA ILE A 44 -27.80 9.22 -9.19
C ILE A 44 -28.76 8.04 -9.02
N MET A 45 -28.20 6.85 -8.86
CA MET A 45 -28.81 5.80 -8.06
C MET A 45 -27.77 5.39 -7.02
N SER A 46 -28.12 5.61 -5.76
CA SER A 46 -27.25 5.39 -4.61
C SER A 46 -26.75 3.95 -4.57
N TRP A 47 -25.45 3.76 -4.81
CA TRP A 47 -24.57 2.83 -4.07
C TRP A 47 -23.10 3.11 -4.50
N ASP A 48 -22.30 3.55 -3.53
CA ASP A 48 -20.84 3.61 -3.47
C ASP A 48 -20.03 3.51 -4.79
N LYS A 49 -20.05 4.55 -5.63
CA LYS A 49 -19.08 4.69 -6.72
C LYS A 49 -17.78 5.30 -6.19
N ARG A 50 -16.87 4.44 -5.74
CA ARG A 50 -15.47 4.76 -5.40
C ARG A 50 -14.83 5.66 -6.47
N LYS A 51 -14.69 6.95 -6.15
CA LYS A 51 -13.89 7.93 -6.92
C LYS A 51 -12.42 7.50 -6.87
N LYS A 52 -11.99 6.67 -7.83
CA LYS A 52 -10.60 6.18 -7.91
C LYS A 52 -9.75 7.17 -8.72
N THR A 53 -9.35 8.28 -8.10
CA THR A 53 -8.37 9.21 -8.67
C THR A 53 -6.95 8.67 -8.47
N PHE A 54 -6.17 8.60 -9.55
CA PHE A 54 -4.76 8.21 -9.48
C PHE A 54 -3.92 9.41 -9.06
N SER A 55 -3.24 9.32 -7.90
CA SER A 55 -2.40 10.39 -7.36
C SER A 55 -0.92 10.00 -7.49
N SER A 56 -0.08 10.90 -7.99
CA SER A 56 1.37 10.74 -7.95
C SER A 56 1.88 11.19 -6.59
N ILE A 57 2.55 10.28 -5.88
CA ILE A 57 3.27 10.60 -4.65
C ILE A 57 4.68 10.99 -5.09
N ASN A 58 5.09 12.22 -4.80
CA ASN A 58 6.45 12.68 -5.06
C ASN A 58 7.39 11.92 -4.13
N ASP A 59 8.03 10.87 -4.65
CA ASP A 59 9.06 10.13 -3.95
C ASP A 59 10.44 10.61 -4.43
N PRO A 60 11.21 11.33 -3.59
CA PRO A 60 12.53 11.86 -3.98
C PRO A 60 13.60 10.78 -4.21
N TYR A 61 13.25 9.49 -4.06
CA TYR A 61 14.14 8.34 -4.27
C TYR A 61 13.83 7.55 -5.55
N ARG A 62 12.89 8.01 -6.40
CA ARG A 62 12.44 7.30 -7.60
C ARG A 62 13.29 7.58 -8.86
N GLY A 63 14.56 7.95 -8.68
CA GLY A 63 15.43 8.38 -9.78
C GLY A 63 16.93 8.12 -9.56
N ILE A 64 17.30 7.27 -8.61
CA ILE A 64 18.68 6.75 -8.51
C ILE A 64 18.60 5.29 -8.96
N GLY A 65 18.81 5.08 -10.25
CA GLY A 65 18.84 3.79 -10.93
C GLY A 65 19.46 3.98 -12.30
#